data_AF-A0A9X0CGQ2-F1
#
_entry.id   AF-A0A9X0CGQ2-F1
#
_cell.length_a   1.000
_cell.length_b   1.000
_cell.length_c   1.000
_cell.angle_alpha   90.00
_cell.angle_beta   90.00
_cell.angle_gamma   90.00
#
_symmetry.space_group_name_H-M   'P 1'
#
loop_
_entity.id
_entity.type
_entity.pdbx_description
1 polymer ?
#
loop_
_entity_poly.entity_id
_entity_poly.type
_entity_poly.pdbx_seq_one_letter_code
_entity_poly.pdbx_strand_id
1 'polypeptide(L)' 'MADKGSKHQRIEVALYNLTADPNERNDLSSKYPDVVGKLKERMAYYVKSTVTPLNQPPDPQARKAAEKNGCWGPWQD' A
#
# COMPACT_ATOMS: atom_id res chain seq x y z
N MET A 1 20.30 8.76 29.24
CA MET A 1 19.12 7.88 29.09
C MET A 1 18.55 8.16 27.71
N ALA A 2 18.72 7.22 26.77
CA ALA A 2 18.34 7.42 25.37
C ALA A 2 16.85 7.11 25.17
N ASP A 3 16.14 8.08 24.62
CA ASP A 3 14.75 7.98 24.15
C ASP A 3 14.65 6.87 23.09
N LYS A 4 13.92 5.80 23.41
CA LYS A 4 13.64 4.72 22.47
C LYS A 4 12.47 5.18 21.59
N GLY A 5 12.80 5.66 20.40
CA GLY A 5 11.85 6.12 19.39
C GLY A 5 10.62 5.22 19.27
N SER A 6 9.45 5.84 19.39
CA SER A 6 8.14 5.18 19.35
C SER A 6 7.98 4.40 18.04
N LYS A 7 7.98 3.06 18.15
CA LYS A 7 7.69 2.18 17.02
C LYS A 7 6.23 2.41 16.62
N HIS A 8 6.00 3.05 15.49
CA HIS A 8 4.65 3.13 14.92
C HIS A 8 4.18 1.69 14.67
N GLN A 9 3.09 1.31 15.32
CA GLN A 9 2.52 -0.03 15.15
C GLN A 9 2.01 -0.15 13.71
N ARG A 10 2.61 -1.06 12.93
CA ARG A 10 2.11 -1.34 11.57
C ARG A 10 0.76 -2.05 11.69
N ILE A 11 -0.23 -1.52 10.99
CA ILE A 11 -1.52 -2.17 10.82
C ILE A 11 -1.38 -3.13 9.64
N GLU A 12 -1.42 -4.43 9.93
CA GLU A 12 -1.31 -5.49 8.90
C GLU A 12 -2.64 -5.70 8.16
N VAL A 13 -3.77 -5.52 8.85
CA VAL A 13 -5.13 -5.65 8.31
C VAL A 13 -6.05 -4.69 9.04
N ALA A 14 -6.91 -4.00 8.30
CA ALA A 14 -8.03 -3.23 8.85
C ALA A 14 -9.30 -3.50 8.03
N LEU A 15 -10.46 -3.35 8.66
CA LEU A 15 -11.76 -3.48 8.03
C LEU A 15 -12.61 -2.25 8.36
N TYR A 16 -13.08 -1.54 7.34
CA TYR A 16 -13.92 -0.36 7.50
C TYR A 16 -15.26 -0.54 6.77
N ASN A 17 -16.32 0.03 7.35
CA ASN A 17 -17.62 0.12 6.70
C ASN A 17 -17.80 1.54 6.15
N LEU A 18 -17.48 1.75 4.87
CA LEU A 18 -17.49 3.08 4.25
C LEU A 18 -18.84 3.79 4.28
N THR A 19 -19.96 3.04 4.34
CA THR A 19 -21.31 3.65 4.40
C THR A 19 -21.57 4.29 5.76
N ALA A 20 -21.04 3.69 6.83
CA ALA A 20 -21.21 4.18 8.20
C ALA A 20 -20.00 4.98 8.72
N ASP A 21 -18.82 4.79 8.12
CA ASP A 21 -17.54 5.39 8.50
C ASP A 21 -16.72 5.73 7.23
N PRO A 22 -17.09 6.81 6.53
CA PRO A 22 -16.44 7.21 5.27
C PRO A 22 -15.00 7.71 5.47
N ASN A 23 -14.60 8.02 6.70
CA ASN A 23 -13.26 8.51 7.02
C ASN A 23 -12.39 7.43 7.71
N GLU A 24 -12.82 6.17 7.70
CA GLU A 24 -12.03 5.01 8.13
C GLU A 24 -11.45 5.15 9.56
N ARG A 25 -12.23 5.70 10.49
CA ARG A 25 -11.77 6.00 11.86
C ARG A 25 -11.87 4.80 12.80
N ASN A 26 -12.74 3.84 12.50
CA ASN A 26 -13.07 2.72 13.38
C ASN A 26 -12.74 1.39 12.69
N ASP A 27 -11.64 0.76 13.10
CA ASP A 27 -11.29 -0.56 12.60
C ASP A 27 -12.25 -1.63 13.19
N LEU A 28 -12.87 -2.40 12.30
CA LEU A 28 -13.80 -3.48 12.61
C LEU A 28 -13.18 -4.87 12.40
N SER A 29 -11.89 -4.96 12.07
CA SER A 29 -11.20 -6.20 11.71
C SER A 29 -11.33 -7.29 12.79
N SER A 30 -11.20 -6.90 14.05
CA SER A 30 -11.32 -7.79 15.20
C SER A 30 -12.77 -8.19 15.52
N LYS A 31 -13.74 -7.36 15.10
CA LYS A 31 -15.16 -7.58 15.37
C LYS A 31 -15.82 -8.50 14.34
N TYR A 32 -15.34 -8.50 13.10
CA TYR A 32 -15.90 -9.30 11.99
C TYR A 32 -14.80 -10.11 11.25
N PRO A 33 -14.19 -11.11 11.92
CA PRO A 33 -13.09 -11.89 11.34
C PRO A 33 -13.51 -12.73 10.13
N ASP A 34 -14.79 -13.12 10.06
CA ASP A 34 -15.40 -13.83 8.93
C ASP A 34 -15.45 -12.96 7.67
N VAL A 35 -15.81 -11.68 7.81
CA VAL A 35 -15.81 -10.70 6.71
C VAL A 35 -14.38 -10.45 6.22
N VAL A 36 -13.42 -10.33 7.14
CA VAL A 36 -12.00 -10.23 6.80
C VAL A 36 -11.56 -11.44 5.97
N GLY A 37 -11.93 -12.65 6.39
CA GLY A 37 -11.62 -13.89 5.65
C GLY A 37 -12.16 -13.86 4.22
N LYS A 38 -13.45 -13.55 4.07
CA LYS A 38 -14.11 -13.46 2.76
C LYS A 38 -13.45 -12.45 1.82
N LEU A 39 -13.07 -11.27 2.35
CA LEU A 39 -12.40 -10.24 1.55
C LEU A 39 -10.97 -10.66 1.17
N LYS A 40 -10.23 -11.33 2.06
CA LYS A 40 -8.90 -11.87 1.76
C LYS A 40 -8.96 -12.96 0.67
N GLU A 41 -9.94 -13.86 0.73
CA GLU A 41 -10.14 -14.87 -0.32
C GLU A 41 -10.43 -14.20 -1.67
N ARG A 42 -11.30 -13.18 -1.68
CA ARG A 42 -11.60 -12.41 -2.89
C ARG A 42 -10.37 -11.66 -3.43
N MET A 43 -9.54 -11.10 -2.55
CA MET A 43 -8.27 -10.50 -2.93
C MET A 43 -7.33 -11.53 -3.57
N ALA A 44 -7.16 -12.70 -2.95
CA ALA A 44 -6.30 -13.77 -3.45
C ALA A 44 -6.76 -14.27 -4.83
N TYR A 45 -8.07 -14.35 -5.05
CA TYR A 45 -8.64 -14.67 -6.36
C TYR A 45 -8.17 -13.70 -7.46
N TYR A 46 -8.21 -12.38 -7.21
CA TYR A 46 -7.74 -11.40 -8.19
C TYR A 46 -6.22 -11.44 -8.38
N VAL A 47 -5.46 -11.54 -7.29
CA VAL A 47 -3.98 -11.64 -7.32
C VAL A 47 -3.51 -12.81 -8.20
N LYS A 48 -4.23 -13.93 -8.22
CA LYS A 48 -3.88 -15.08 -9.09
C LYS A 48 -3.79 -14.72 -10.57
N SER A 49 -4.54 -13.72 -11.02
CA SER A 49 -4.60 -13.28 -12.42
C SER A 49 -3.77 -12.03 -12.71
N THR A 50 -3.12 -11.43 -11.70
CA THR A 50 -2.33 -10.22 -11.89
C THR A 50 -1.02 -10.51 -12.60
N VAL A 51 -0.64 -9.62 -13.52
CA VAL A 51 0.70 -9.61 -14.12
C VAL A 51 1.67 -8.88 -13.19
N THR A 52 2.92 -9.33 -13.17
CA THR A 52 3.99 -8.65 -12.43
C THR A 52 4.18 -7.23 -12.96
N PRO A 53 4.44 -6.22 -12.11
CA PRO A 53 4.75 -4.88 -12.57
C PRO A 53 5.96 -4.89 -13.52
N LEU A 54 5.80 -4.26 -14.69
CA LEU A 54 6.85 -4.21 -15.72
C LEU A 54 8.02 -3.31 -15.32
N ASN A 55 7.81 -2.38 -14.40
CA ASN A 55 8.79 -1.40 -13.94
C ASN A 55 9.70 -1.94 -12.83
N GLN A 56 10.08 -3.23 -12.91
CA GLN A 56 10.94 -3.90 -11.93
C GLN A 56 12.18 -4.47 -12.64
N PRO A 57 13.40 -4.04 -12.27
CA PRO A 57 13.71 -3.05 -11.23
C PRO A 57 13.35 -1.61 -11.67
N PRO A 58 13.22 -0.67 -10.71
CA PRO A 58 13.14 0.75 -11.04
C PRO A 58 14.33 1.19 -11.90
N ASP A 59 14.08 1.98 -12.96
CA ASP A 59 15.13 2.49 -13.83
C ASP A 59 15.94 3.61 -13.12
N PRO A 60 17.23 3.40 -12.81
CA PRO A 60 18.04 4.42 -12.16
C PRO A 60 18.22 5.70 -12.98
N GLN A 61 18.05 5.62 -14.31
CA GLN A 61 18.22 6.76 -15.21
C GLN A 61 17.09 7.78 -15.06
N ALA A 62 15.87 7.32 -14.75
CA ALA A 62 14.73 8.18 -14.43
C ALA A 62 15.06 9.12 -13.28
N ARG A 63 15.64 8.58 -12.21
CA ARG A 63 16.04 9.35 -11.02
C ARG A 63 17.14 10.35 -11.34
N LYS A 64 18.18 9.92 -12.07
CA LYS A 64 19.30 10.81 -12.47
C LYS A 64 18.82 11.97 -13.35
N ALA A 65 17.91 11.70 -14.29
CA ALA A 65 17.34 12.72 -15.16
C ALA A 65 16.52 13.73 -14.33
N ALA A 66 15.69 13.25 -13.40
CA ALA A 66 14.90 14.12 -12.54
C ALA A 66 15.78 15.00 -11.63
N GLU A 67 16.84 14.44 -11.05
CA GLU A 67 17.81 15.17 -10.24
C GLU A 67 18.55 16.24 -11.04
N LYS A 68 18.93 15.93 -12.28
CA LYS A 68 19.61 16.88 -13.17
C LYS A 68 18.68 18.01 -13.63
N ASN A 69 17.43 17.70 -13.94
CA ASN A 69 16.48 18.66 -14.50
C ASN A 69 15.72 19.44 -13.43
N GLY A 70 15.78 19.02 -12.17
CA GLY A 70 15.03 19.61 -11.06
C GLY A 70 13.53 19.30 -11.09
N CYS A 71 13.08 18.41 -11.99
CA CYS A 71 11.69 18.01 -12.14
C CYS A 71 11.58 16.59 -12.73
N TRP A 72 10.48 15.90 -12.44
CA TRP A 72 10.16 14.62 -13.09
C TRP A 72 9.69 14.84 -14.53
N GLY A 73 10.12 13.98 -15.43
CA GLY A 73 9.74 14.00 -16.84
C GLY A 73 10.25 12.78 -17.58
N PRO A 74 10.01 12.67 -18.90
CA PRO A 74 10.63 11.65 -19.74
C PRO A 74 12.15 11.64 -19.58
N TRP A 75 12.74 10.45 -19.51
CA TRP A 75 14.19 10.26 -19.33
C TRP A 75 14.83 9.38 -20.42
N GLN A 76 14.02 8.94 -21.38
CA GLN A 76 14.39 8.18 -22.58
C GLN A 76 13.69 8.83 -23.78
N ASP A 77 14.32 8.73 -24.96
CA ASP A 77 13.79 9.22 -26.24
C ASP A 77 12.71 8.28 -26.82
#